data_AF-A0AAW8YKI9-F1
#
_entry.id   AF-A0AAW8YKI9-F1
#
_cell.length_a   1.000
_cell.length_b   1.000
_cell.length_c   1.000
_cell.angle_alpha   90.00
_cell.angle_beta   90.00
_cell.angle_gamma   90.00
#
_symmetry.space_group_name_H-M   'P 1'
#
loop_
_entity.id
_entity.type
_entity.pdbx_description
1 polymer ?
#
loop_
_entity_poly.entity_id
_entity_poly.type
_entity_poly.pdbx_seq_one_letter_code
_entity_poly.pdbx_strand_id
1 'polypeptide(L)'
;MTVISYKQVNLSFIKNSIFTLGMYFWQLYNILFLTDFAKYHNAELTLLRVSGLIIILSSFMILDIKKFNVRYLFFIMFCVFLLLNNWKIALQSSWFDLIIIVFAGSNIDFDFFLKRFLAFSVIVYGSIVTLALLKIIPNDMVIIGLARVRYGLGFSWPSYIAHELVTITAAFIWVFKEKANKFILLLLFIINIFVYRLTDTKFPFIIVLCSILAFFVIKKVRFGDRMKKIVHVFISVLPGILTFLIYRLSLNSSNHPALDVLFSQRLSLGNQAINQYPIKMFGQPVIVNVQKSIIQNYFTIDSSYLRYLVCFGLISTLLIVLIMSISIFKILNNKDLFIALVLAIVLIEGFSDPWLFNAGYTPFIILLMSRAFFKVDKKIESNEGMSL
;
A
#
# COMPACT_ATOMS: atom_id res chain seq x y z
N MET A 1 0.94 10.87 -41.48
CA MET A 1 0.61 11.04 -40.04
C MET A 1 0.34 9.72 -39.30
N THR A 2 0.46 8.54 -39.94
CA THR A 2 0.02 7.24 -39.39
C THR A 2 1.13 6.36 -38.79
N VAL A 3 2.40 6.57 -39.13
CA VAL A 3 3.53 5.73 -38.63
C VAL A 3 4.00 6.16 -37.23
N ILE A 4 3.79 7.42 -36.85
CA ILE A 4 4.23 7.98 -35.57
C ILE A 4 3.36 7.46 -34.39
N SER A 5 2.09 7.10 -34.63
CA SER A 5 1.20 6.61 -33.55
C SER A 5 1.48 5.16 -33.15
N TYR A 6 1.78 4.26 -34.11
CA TYR A 6 1.98 2.84 -33.80
C TYR A 6 3.24 2.57 -32.97
N LYS A 7 4.34 3.27 -33.28
CA LYS A 7 5.61 3.13 -32.54
C LYS A 7 5.49 3.60 -31.08
N GLN A 8 4.75 4.70 -30.83
CA GLN A 8 4.52 5.21 -29.47
C GLN A 8 3.62 4.30 -28.63
N VAL A 9 2.57 3.72 -29.24
CA VAL A 9 1.70 2.75 -28.57
C VAL A 9 2.48 1.51 -28.14
N ASN A 10 3.34 0.98 -29.03
CA ASN A 10 4.14 -0.21 -28.73
C ASN A 10 5.17 0.06 -27.61
N LEU A 11 5.85 1.20 -27.62
CA LEU A 11 6.79 1.58 -26.56
C LEU A 11 6.12 1.73 -25.18
N SER A 12 4.91 2.30 -25.13
CA SER A 12 4.13 2.39 -23.89
C SER A 12 3.77 1.00 -23.35
N PHE A 13 3.31 0.09 -24.22
CA PHE A 13 3.00 -1.28 -23.83
C PHE A 13 4.23 -2.03 -23.30
N ILE A 14 5.36 -1.93 -24.00
CA ILE A 14 6.63 -2.56 -23.59
C ILE A 14 7.06 -2.03 -22.23
N LYS A 15 7.06 -0.71 -22.04
CA LYS A 15 7.40 -0.08 -20.76
C LYS A 15 6.53 -0.60 -19.62
N ASN A 16 5.20 -0.59 -19.79
CA ASN A 16 4.27 -1.05 -18.77
C ASN A 16 4.49 -2.54 -18.43
N SER A 17 4.78 -3.36 -19.44
CA SER A 17 5.06 -4.78 -19.27
C SER A 17 6.36 -5.03 -18.50
N ILE A 18 7.44 -4.32 -18.84
CA ILE A 18 8.73 -4.41 -18.13
C ILE A 18 8.58 -3.96 -16.68
N PHE A 19 7.93 -2.82 -16.43
CA PHE A 19 7.68 -2.35 -15.06
C PHE A 19 6.89 -3.38 -14.26
N THR A 20 5.83 -3.93 -14.84
CA THR A 20 5.00 -4.96 -14.19
C THR A 20 5.80 -6.23 -13.89
N LEU A 21 6.65 -6.68 -14.82
CA LEU A 21 7.52 -7.84 -14.61
C LEU A 21 8.49 -7.62 -13.45
N GLY A 22 9.16 -6.48 -13.41
CA GLY A 22 10.07 -6.17 -12.30
C GLY A 22 9.33 -6.04 -10.96
N MET A 23 8.09 -5.52 -10.97
CA MET A 23 7.22 -5.51 -9.79
C MET A 23 6.82 -6.91 -9.32
N TYR A 24 6.66 -7.91 -10.20
CA TYR A 24 6.43 -9.29 -9.77
C TYR A 24 7.61 -9.86 -9.00
N PHE A 25 8.83 -9.65 -9.49
CA PHE A 25 10.05 -10.06 -8.79
C PHE A 25 10.17 -9.35 -7.44
N TRP A 26 9.94 -8.03 -7.44
CA TRP A 26 9.96 -7.21 -6.23
C TRP A 26 8.92 -7.67 -5.18
N GLN A 27 7.69 -7.92 -5.63
CA GLN A 27 6.61 -8.38 -4.76
C GLN A 27 6.90 -9.78 -4.22
N LEU A 28 7.36 -10.70 -5.07
CA LEU A 28 7.72 -12.06 -4.64
C LEU A 28 8.83 -12.03 -3.58
N TYR A 29 9.84 -11.16 -3.75
CA TYR A 29 10.83 -10.89 -2.71
C TYR A 29 10.18 -10.45 -1.40
N ASN A 30 9.29 -9.44 -1.42
CA ASN A 30 8.64 -8.94 -0.19
C ASN A 30 7.81 -10.01 0.51
N ILE A 31 7.06 -10.80 -0.27
CA ILE A 31 6.21 -11.86 0.27
C ILE A 31 7.07 -12.95 0.91
N LEU A 32 8.06 -13.48 0.18
CA LEU A 32 8.90 -14.56 0.68
C LEU A 32 9.77 -14.12 1.87
N PHE A 33 10.17 -12.84 1.91
CA PHE A 33 10.87 -12.25 3.05
C PHE A 33 10.06 -12.32 4.36
N LEU A 34 8.74 -12.37 4.26
CA LEU A 34 7.81 -12.47 5.40
C LEU A 34 7.37 -13.90 5.69
N THR A 35 8.05 -14.88 5.12
CA THR A 35 7.90 -16.30 5.41
C THR A 35 9.20 -16.85 5.98
N ASP A 36 9.16 -18.09 6.47
CA ASP A 36 10.35 -18.80 6.95
C ASP A 36 11.41 -19.05 5.86
N PHE A 37 11.06 -18.88 4.59
CA PHE A 37 12.00 -18.92 3.47
C PHE A 37 13.18 -17.95 3.68
N ALA A 38 12.92 -16.77 4.26
CA ALA A 38 13.93 -15.75 4.50
C ALA A 38 15.04 -16.16 5.45
N LYS A 39 14.75 -17.10 6.37
CA LYS A 39 15.74 -17.62 7.32
C LYS A 39 16.84 -18.45 6.63
N TYR A 40 16.50 -19.10 5.52
CA TYR A 40 17.38 -20.07 4.85
C TYR A 40 17.90 -19.60 3.49
N HIS A 41 17.21 -18.68 2.81
CA HIS A 41 17.49 -18.31 1.41
C HIS A 41 17.71 -16.79 1.21
N ASN A 42 18.49 -16.17 2.09
CA ASN A 42 18.70 -14.72 2.07
C ASN A 42 19.44 -14.23 0.79
N ALA A 43 20.39 -15.02 0.28
CA ALA A 43 21.13 -14.67 -0.93
C ALA A 43 20.22 -14.66 -2.17
N GLU A 44 19.35 -15.66 -2.29
CA GLU A 44 18.36 -15.80 -3.36
C GLU A 44 17.31 -14.70 -3.29
N LEU A 45 16.85 -14.33 -2.09
CA LEU A 45 15.97 -13.19 -1.89
C LEU A 45 16.64 -11.87 -2.28
N THR A 46 17.92 -11.70 -1.97
CA THR A 46 18.68 -10.51 -2.38
C THR A 46 18.84 -10.44 -3.90
N LEU A 47 19.09 -11.56 -4.57
CA LEU A 47 19.14 -11.63 -6.03
C LEU A 47 17.77 -11.28 -6.65
N LEU A 48 16.68 -11.82 -6.09
CA LEU A 48 15.31 -11.53 -6.52
C LEU A 48 14.95 -10.05 -6.34
N ARG A 49 15.34 -9.48 -5.19
CA ARG A 49 15.23 -8.04 -4.87
C ARG A 49 15.92 -7.18 -5.93
N VAL A 50 17.21 -7.43 -6.15
CA VAL A 50 18.06 -6.61 -7.05
C VAL A 50 17.63 -6.77 -8.52
N SER A 51 17.35 -8.00 -8.96
CA SER A 51 16.85 -8.24 -10.33
C SER A 51 15.52 -7.53 -10.59
N GLY A 52 14.58 -7.57 -9.63
CA GLY A 52 13.34 -6.80 -9.71
C GLY A 52 13.58 -5.30 -9.90
N LEU A 53 14.46 -4.70 -9.09
CA LEU A 53 14.79 -3.27 -9.19
C LEU A 53 15.47 -2.91 -10.51
N ILE A 54 16.39 -3.74 -11.02
CA ILE A 54 17.05 -3.52 -12.31
C ILE A 54 16.03 -3.53 -13.44
N ILE A 55 15.11 -4.51 -13.44
CA ILE A 55 14.04 -4.59 -14.43
C ILE A 55 13.13 -3.35 -14.34
N ILE A 56 12.72 -2.96 -13.13
CA ILE A 56 11.95 -1.73 -12.90
C ILE A 56 12.68 -0.49 -13.46
N LEU A 57 13.97 -0.33 -13.16
CA LEU A 57 14.78 0.79 -13.67
C LEU A 57 14.89 0.78 -15.20
N SER A 58 15.00 -0.39 -15.82
CA SER A 58 15.06 -0.50 -17.29
C SER A 58 13.77 0.01 -17.96
N SER A 59 12.62 -0.11 -17.30
CA SER A 59 11.35 0.46 -17.81
C SER A 59 11.41 1.99 -17.91
N PHE A 60 12.20 2.66 -17.06
CA PHE A 60 12.38 4.10 -17.11
C PHE A 60 13.21 4.54 -18.32
N MET A 61 14.20 3.75 -18.73
CA MET A 61 15.06 4.05 -19.89
C MET A 61 14.31 4.14 -21.23
N ILE A 62 13.06 3.67 -21.27
CA ILE A 62 12.18 3.72 -22.44
C ILE A 62 11.40 5.06 -22.50
N LEU A 63 11.61 5.96 -21.53
CA LEU A 63 10.99 7.29 -21.55
C LEU A 63 11.58 8.20 -22.63
N ASP A 64 10.68 8.96 -23.26
CA ASP A 64 11.07 10.05 -24.14
C ASP A 64 11.61 11.23 -23.31
N ILE A 65 12.93 11.41 -23.35
CA ILE A 65 13.69 12.45 -22.62
C ILE A 65 13.14 13.85 -22.92
N LYS A 66 12.48 14.05 -24.07
CA LYS A 66 11.84 15.33 -24.44
C LYS A 66 10.68 15.74 -23.53
N LYS A 67 10.20 14.85 -22.64
CA LYS A 67 9.12 15.14 -21.68
C LYS A 67 9.60 15.76 -20.36
N PHE A 68 10.91 15.87 -20.11
CA PHE A 68 11.44 16.48 -18.88
C PHE A 68 11.11 17.97 -18.84
N ASN A 69 10.29 18.37 -17.87
CA ASN A 69 9.88 19.74 -17.63
C ASN A 69 10.06 20.11 -16.14
N VAL A 70 9.71 21.33 -15.76
CA VAL A 70 9.84 21.81 -14.36
C VAL A 70 9.16 20.89 -13.33
N ARG A 71 8.10 20.17 -13.72
CA ARG A 71 7.42 19.23 -12.80
C ARG A 71 8.25 17.98 -12.53
N TYR A 72 9.02 17.51 -13.51
CA TYR A 72 10.00 16.43 -13.30
C TYR A 72 11.12 16.90 -12.36
N LEU A 73 11.58 18.15 -12.50
CA LEU A 73 12.59 18.69 -11.59
C LEU A 73 12.10 18.69 -10.15
N PHE A 74 10.88 19.21 -9.90
CA PHE A 74 10.28 19.15 -8.55
C PHE A 74 10.08 17.72 -8.04
N PHE A 75 9.70 16.78 -8.91
CA PHE A 75 9.58 15.38 -8.55
C PHE A 75 10.92 14.75 -8.17
N ILE A 76 11.98 15.03 -8.93
CA ILE A 76 13.35 14.57 -8.62
C ILE A 76 13.81 15.17 -7.29
N MET A 77 13.62 16.48 -7.07
CA MET A 77 13.96 17.14 -5.81
C MET A 77 13.22 16.50 -4.62
N PHE A 78 11.94 16.18 -4.80
CA PHE A 78 11.14 15.45 -3.82
C PHE A 78 11.72 14.05 -3.53
N CYS A 79 12.03 13.26 -4.57
CA CYS A 79 12.65 11.94 -4.41
C CYS A 79 14.03 12.03 -3.73
N VAL A 80 14.87 12.98 -4.11
CA VAL A 80 16.20 13.20 -3.51
C VAL A 80 16.06 13.59 -2.03
N PHE A 81 15.12 14.48 -1.69
CA PHE A 81 14.84 14.83 -0.31
C PHE A 81 14.45 13.58 0.51
N LEU A 82 13.57 12.72 -0.01
CA LEU A 82 13.19 11.49 0.69
C LEU A 82 14.35 10.49 0.80
N LEU A 83 15.23 10.37 -0.19
CA LEU A 83 16.44 9.55 -0.09
C LEU A 83 17.38 10.06 1.02
N LEU A 84 17.60 11.37 1.08
CA LEU A 84 18.45 11.96 2.12
C LEU A 84 17.82 11.81 3.51
N ASN A 85 16.57 12.21 3.66
CA ASN A 85 15.90 12.20 4.96
C ASN A 85 15.53 10.80 5.45
N ASN A 86 14.84 10.00 4.63
CA ASN A 86 14.26 8.73 5.07
C ASN A 86 15.27 7.57 4.99
N TRP A 87 16.10 7.53 3.95
CA TRP A 87 17.12 6.48 3.84
C TRP A 87 18.40 6.82 4.59
N LYS A 88 19.03 7.98 4.34
CA LYS A 88 20.34 8.29 4.95
C LYS A 88 20.25 8.76 6.40
N ILE A 89 19.38 9.72 6.72
CA ILE A 89 19.27 10.26 8.09
C ILE A 89 18.50 9.29 9.00
N ALA A 90 17.33 8.80 8.58
CA ALA A 90 16.51 7.88 9.38
C ALA A 90 16.94 6.40 9.30
N LEU A 91 17.92 6.06 8.45
CA LEU A 91 18.47 4.71 8.27
C LEU A 91 17.42 3.64 7.87
N GLN A 92 16.38 4.03 7.14
CA GLN A 92 15.34 3.10 6.64
C GLN A 92 15.61 2.73 5.18
N SER A 93 16.28 1.59 4.96
CA SER A 93 16.73 1.14 3.63
C SER A 93 15.62 0.86 2.62
N SER A 94 14.41 0.53 3.07
CA SER A 94 13.25 0.28 2.21
C SER A 94 12.85 1.49 1.34
N TRP A 95 13.21 2.70 1.77
CA TRP A 95 12.97 3.93 1.00
C TRP A 95 13.78 4.02 -0.28
N PHE A 96 14.95 3.38 -0.32
CA PHE A 96 15.75 3.31 -1.55
C PHE A 96 14.95 2.60 -2.65
N ASP A 97 14.37 1.44 -2.31
CA ASP A 97 13.60 0.62 -3.22
C ASP A 97 12.31 1.32 -3.64
N LEU A 98 11.57 1.88 -2.67
CA LEU A 98 10.33 2.60 -2.93
C LEU A 98 10.54 3.76 -3.89
N ILE A 99 11.63 4.53 -3.74
CA ILE A 99 11.89 5.70 -4.58
C ILE A 99 12.23 5.28 -6.00
N ILE A 100 12.98 4.20 -6.20
CA ILE A 100 13.21 3.60 -7.53
C ILE A 100 11.88 3.22 -8.18
N ILE A 101 11.01 2.53 -7.44
CA ILE A 101 9.71 2.06 -7.93
C ILE A 101 8.80 3.24 -8.28
N VAL A 102 8.68 4.23 -7.41
CA VAL A 102 7.85 5.43 -7.62
C VAL A 102 8.37 6.24 -8.80
N PHE A 103 9.69 6.36 -8.94
CA PHE A 103 10.31 7.11 -10.02
C PHE A 103 10.07 6.44 -11.39
N ALA A 104 10.35 5.14 -11.50
CA ALA A 104 10.08 4.36 -12.71
C ALA A 104 8.57 4.25 -13.02
N GLY A 105 7.75 4.14 -11.97
CA GLY A 105 6.30 4.00 -12.02
C GLY A 105 5.53 5.29 -12.31
N SER A 106 6.19 6.44 -12.33
CA SER A 106 5.54 7.76 -12.46
C SER A 106 4.70 7.98 -13.72
N ASN A 107 4.95 7.19 -14.77
CA ASN A 107 4.30 7.27 -16.08
C ASN A 107 3.89 5.90 -16.61
N ILE A 108 3.40 5.01 -15.74
CA ILE A 108 2.81 3.74 -16.15
C ILE A 108 1.29 3.91 -16.29
N ASP A 109 0.67 3.07 -17.12
CA ASP A 109 -0.76 2.82 -17.05
C ASP A 109 -1.03 2.03 -15.76
N PHE A 110 -1.50 2.74 -14.75
CA PHE A 110 -1.75 2.17 -13.42
C PHE A 110 -2.86 1.10 -13.45
N ASP A 111 -3.86 1.23 -14.33
CA ASP A 111 -4.93 0.22 -14.46
C ASP A 111 -4.39 -1.06 -15.11
N PHE A 112 -3.53 -0.92 -16.12
CA PHE A 112 -2.81 -2.04 -16.74
C PHE A 112 -1.96 -2.79 -15.72
N PHE A 113 -1.19 -2.05 -14.93
CA PHE A 113 -0.31 -2.59 -13.90
C PHE A 113 -1.12 -3.25 -12.77
N LEU A 114 -2.09 -2.56 -12.18
CA LEU A 114 -2.81 -3.02 -11.00
C LEU A 114 -3.63 -4.28 -11.27
N LYS A 115 -4.23 -4.41 -12.46
CA LYS A 115 -4.96 -5.64 -12.85
C LYS A 115 -4.05 -6.88 -12.85
N ARG A 116 -2.80 -6.71 -13.29
CA ARG A 116 -1.78 -7.76 -13.37
C ARG A 116 -1.17 -8.06 -12.00
N PHE A 117 -0.84 -7.01 -11.25
CA PHE A 117 -0.44 -7.09 -9.85
C PHE A 117 -1.47 -7.88 -9.03
N LEU A 118 -2.76 -7.55 -9.13
CA LEU A 118 -3.84 -8.26 -8.44
C LEU A 118 -3.87 -9.77 -8.77
N ALA A 119 -3.78 -10.13 -10.05
CA ALA A 119 -3.78 -11.53 -10.45
C ALA A 119 -2.58 -12.29 -9.87
N PHE A 120 -1.39 -11.68 -9.93
CA PHE A 120 -0.17 -12.25 -9.36
C PHE A 120 -0.27 -12.38 -7.83
N SER A 121 -0.74 -11.34 -7.12
CA SER A 121 -0.99 -11.38 -5.68
C SER A 121 -1.87 -12.57 -5.29
N VAL A 122 -3.03 -12.73 -5.93
CA VAL A 122 -3.98 -13.81 -5.61
C VAL A 122 -3.32 -15.19 -5.78
N ILE A 123 -2.54 -15.38 -6.84
CA ILE A 123 -1.83 -16.64 -7.09
C ILE A 123 -0.78 -16.90 -6.01
N VAL A 124 0.09 -15.92 -5.72
CA VAL A 124 1.21 -16.12 -4.78
C VAL A 124 0.71 -16.29 -3.35
N TYR A 125 -0.12 -15.38 -2.84
CA TYR A 125 -0.66 -15.49 -1.47
C TYR A 125 -1.52 -16.75 -1.33
N GLY A 126 -2.37 -17.05 -2.32
CA GLY A 126 -3.19 -18.26 -2.33
C GLY A 126 -2.35 -19.54 -2.31
N SER A 127 -1.24 -19.58 -3.04
CA SER A 127 -0.31 -20.70 -3.04
C SER A 127 0.35 -20.89 -1.68
N ILE A 128 0.86 -19.82 -1.06
CA ILE A 128 1.50 -19.89 0.27
C ILE A 128 0.50 -20.40 1.33
N VAL A 129 -0.70 -19.82 1.38
CA VAL A 129 -1.75 -20.25 2.31
C VAL A 129 -2.12 -21.71 2.08
N THR A 130 -2.25 -22.14 0.83
CA THR A 130 -2.59 -23.54 0.49
C THR A 130 -1.47 -24.49 0.93
N LEU A 131 -0.22 -24.18 0.63
CA LEU A 131 0.94 -24.98 1.05
C LEU A 131 1.03 -25.09 2.58
N ALA A 132 0.72 -24.02 3.30
CA ALA A 132 0.71 -24.00 4.76
C ALA A 132 -0.43 -24.87 5.34
N LEU A 133 -1.62 -24.81 4.75
CA LEU A 133 -2.77 -25.64 5.15
C LEU A 133 -2.53 -27.13 4.85
N LEU A 134 -1.84 -27.43 3.76
CA LEU A 134 -1.40 -28.79 3.39
C LEU A 134 -0.20 -29.27 4.21
N LYS A 135 0.34 -28.45 5.13
CA LYS A 135 1.53 -28.73 5.96
C LYS A 135 2.81 -29.00 5.15
N ILE A 136 2.89 -28.50 3.91
CA ILE A 136 4.09 -28.57 3.07
C ILE A 136 5.12 -27.53 3.54
N ILE A 137 4.65 -26.35 3.95
CA ILE A 137 5.46 -25.31 4.60
C ILE A 137 4.97 -25.07 6.04
N PRO A 138 5.82 -24.48 6.91
CA PRO A 138 5.41 -24.15 8.27
C PRO A 138 4.17 -23.25 8.32
N ASN A 139 3.31 -23.50 9.30
CA ASN A 139 2.18 -22.65 9.63
C ASN A 139 2.36 -22.17 11.07
N ASP A 140 3.15 -21.11 11.22
CA ASP A 140 3.55 -20.59 12.53
C ASP A 140 2.33 -20.32 13.42
N MET A 141 2.44 -20.69 14.69
CA MET A 141 1.41 -20.45 15.70
C MET A 141 1.94 -19.46 16.73
N VAL A 142 1.22 -18.35 16.91
CA VAL A 142 1.49 -17.40 17.98
C VAL A 142 0.46 -17.60 19.08
N ILE A 143 0.92 -17.97 20.28
CA ILE A 143 0.10 -18.08 21.47
C ILE A 143 0.20 -16.76 22.25
N ILE A 144 -0.94 -16.07 22.42
CA ILE A 144 -1.01 -14.82 23.19
C ILE A 144 -1.79 -15.09 24.48
N GLY A 145 -1.12 -15.02 25.62
CA GLY A 145 -1.73 -15.33 26.93
C GLY A 145 -2.09 -16.80 27.10
N LEU A 146 -3.14 -17.10 27.88
CA LEU A 146 -3.51 -18.47 28.26
C LEU A 146 -4.44 -19.20 27.27
N ALA A 147 -5.01 -18.54 26.25
CA ALA A 147 -6.07 -19.15 25.44
C ALA A 147 -6.18 -18.71 23.96
N ARG A 148 -5.36 -17.77 23.48
CA ARG A 148 -5.50 -17.25 22.11
C ARG A 148 -4.43 -17.84 21.19
N VAL A 149 -4.86 -18.73 20.29
CA VAL A 149 -4.01 -19.30 19.23
C VAL A 149 -4.27 -18.55 17.93
N ARG A 150 -3.21 -18.03 17.30
CA ARG A 150 -3.27 -17.34 16.01
C ARG A 150 -2.35 -18.04 15.02
N TYR A 151 -2.86 -18.33 13.83
CA TYR A 151 -2.09 -18.98 12.75
C TYR A 151 -1.51 -17.96 11.78
N GLY A 152 -0.25 -18.17 11.38
CA GLY A 152 0.48 -17.38 10.39
C GLY A 152 0.03 -17.59 8.95
N LEU A 153 -0.57 -18.76 8.65
CA LEU A 153 -0.98 -19.19 7.32
C LEU A 153 0.16 -19.15 6.28
N GLY A 154 1.36 -19.55 6.72
CA GLY A 154 2.59 -19.56 5.91
C GLY A 154 3.46 -18.31 6.09
N PHE A 155 3.00 -17.31 6.86
CA PHE A 155 3.72 -16.07 7.13
C PHE A 155 4.18 -15.98 8.58
N SER A 156 5.26 -15.23 8.80
CA SER A 156 5.84 -15.00 10.13
C SER A 156 4.96 -14.16 11.06
N TRP A 157 3.93 -13.49 10.53
CA TRP A 157 2.99 -12.66 11.30
C TRP A 157 1.55 -13.07 11.01
N PRO A 158 0.77 -13.48 12.03
CA PRO A 158 -0.63 -13.90 11.84
C PRO A 158 -1.52 -12.84 11.18
N SER A 159 -1.24 -11.56 11.38
CA SER A 159 -2.04 -10.48 10.80
C SER A 159 -1.79 -10.25 9.32
N TYR A 160 -0.66 -10.72 8.77
CA TYR A 160 -0.16 -10.30 7.46
C TYR A 160 -1.16 -10.60 6.33
N ILE A 161 -1.60 -11.85 6.20
CA ILE A 161 -2.54 -12.25 5.14
C ILE A 161 -3.91 -11.55 5.26
N ALA A 162 -4.33 -11.21 6.49
CA ALA A 162 -5.57 -10.49 6.71
C ALA A 162 -5.50 -9.06 6.14
N HIS A 163 -4.39 -8.37 6.39
CA HIS A 163 -4.14 -7.06 5.82
C HIS A 163 -3.99 -7.17 4.27
N GLU A 164 -3.36 -8.22 3.73
CA GLU A 164 -3.23 -8.41 2.27
C GLU A 164 -4.59 -8.60 1.56
N LEU A 165 -5.55 -9.23 2.23
CA LEU A 165 -6.92 -9.30 1.73
C LEU A 165 -7.57 -7.93 1.57
N VAL A 166 -7.19 -6.94 2.38
CA VAL A 166 -7.63 -5.54 2.22
C VAL A 166 -7.09 -4.99 0.91
N THR A 167 -5.79 -5.15 0.64
CA THR A 167 -5.17 -4.73 -0.63
C THR A 167 -5.81 -5.41 -1.83
N ILE A 168 -6.01 -6.73 -1.77
CA ILE A 168 -6.67 -7.50 -2.85
C ILE A 168 -8.09 -6.99 -3.09
N THR A 169 -8.85 -6.74 -2.03
CA THR A 169 -10.22 -6.20 -2.12
C THR A 169 -10.22 -4.80 -2.74
N ALA A 170 -9.32 -3.92 -2.30
CA ALA A 170 -9.14 -2.57 -2.82
C ALA A 170 -8.76 -2.59 -4.32
N ALA A 171 -7.79 -3.40 -4.70
CA ALA A 171 -7.36 -3.56 -6.08
C ALA A 171 -8.46 -4.15 -6.97
N PHE A 172 -9.21 -5.13 -6.49
CA PHE A 172 -10.34 -5.70 -7.21
C PHE A 172 -11.44 -4.65 -7.47
N ILE A 173 -11.82 -3.87 -6.44
CA ILE A 173 -12.81 -2.78 -6.61
C ILE A 173 -12.29 -1.72 -7.57
N TRP A 174 -11.01 -1.35 -7.52
CA TRP A 174 -10.42 -0.36 -8.44
C TRP A 174 -10.50 -0.82 -9.90
N VAL A 175 -10.05 -2.05 -10.16
CA VAL A 175 -9.90 -2.59 -11.53
C VAL A 175 -11.26 -2.75 -12.20
N PHE A 176 -12.26 -3.23 -11.47
CA PHE A 176 -13.56 -3.56 -12.07
C PHE A 176 -14.64 -2.51 -11.82
N LYS A 177 -14.48 -1.65 -10.81
CA LYS A 177 -15.44 -0.59 -10.43
C LYS A 177 -16.88 -1.14 -10.38
N GLU A 178 -17.83 -0.44 -10.99
CA GLU A 178 -19.23 -0.88 -11.08
C GLU A 178 -19.40 -2.28 -11.70
N LYS A 179 -18.49 -2.67 -12.61
CA LYS A 179 -18.49 -3.98 -13.28
C LYS A 179 -17.93 -5.11 -12.41
N ALA A 180 -17.55 -4.84 -11.16
CA ALA A 180 -17.06 -5.88 -10.25
C ALA A 180 -18.11 -6.99 -10.05
N ASN A 181 -17.64 -8.24 -10.17
CA ASN A 181 -18.47 -9.42 -10.04
C ASN A 181 -18.88 -9.62 -8.57
N LYS A 182 -20.20 -9.63 -8.31
CA LYS A 182 -20.78 -9.78 -6.97
C LYS A 182 -20.43 -11.14 -6.34
N PHE A 183 -20.26 -12.20 -7.14
CA PHE A 183 -19.85 -13.51 -6.64
C PHE A 183 -18.40 -13.52 -6.16
N ILE A 184 -17.51 -12.77 -6.82
CA ILE A 184 -16.12 -12.60 -6.34
C ILE A 184 -16.09 -11.79 -5.04
N LEU A 185 -16.94 -10.76 -4.91
CA LEU A 185 -17.08 -10.03 -3.63
C LEU A 185 -17.61 -10.93 -2.50
N LEU A 186 -18.58 -11.80 -2.80
CA LEU A 186 -19.06 -12.80 -1.84
C LEU A 186 -17.95 -13.79 -1.45
N LEU A 187 -17.16 -14.27 -2.42
CA LEU A 187 -16.01 -15.13 -2.16
C LEU A 187 -14.97 -14.43 -1.28
N LEU A 188 -14.63 -13.17 -1.56
CA LEU A 188 -13.73 -12.36 -0.72
C LEU A 188 -14.27 -12.23 0.71
N PHE A 189 -15.59 -12.06 0.89
CA PHE A 189 -16.20 -12.03 2.21
C PHE A 189 -16.06 -13.37 2.95
N ILE A 190 -16.29 -14.49 2.28
CA ILE A 190 -16.14 -15.84 2.87
C ILE A 190 -14.66 -16.09 3.25
N ILE A 191 -13.72 -15.77 2.36
CA ILE A 191 -12.29 -15.88 2.63
C ILE A 191 -11.89 -14.99 3.82
N ASN A 192 -12.44 -13.77 3.91
CA ASN A 192 -12.20 -12.87 5.02
C ASN A 192 -12.69 -13.44 6.37
N ILE A 193 -13.86 -14.11 6.41
CA ILE A 193 -14.32 -14.84 7.60
C ILE A 193 -13.36 -15.97 7.96
N PHE A 194 -12.93 -16.76 6.97
CA PHE A 194 -11.99 -17.86 7.17
C PHE A 194 -10.66 -17.37 7.75
N VAL A 195 -10.06 -16.34 7.14
CA VAL A 195 -8.81 -15.74 7.62
C VAL A 195 -8.99 -15.12 8.99
N TYR A 196 -10.10 -14.43 9.27
CA TYR A 196 -10.37 -13.88 10.59
C TYR A 196 -10.45 -14.96 11.67
N ARG A 197 -11.12 -16.09 11.40
CA ARG A 197 -11.22 -17.20 12.37
C ARG A 197 -9.86 -17.80 12.74
N LEU A 198 -8.92 -17.85 11.81
CA LEU A 198 -7.59 -18.45 12.04
C LEU A 198 -6.58 -17.44 12.59
N THR A 199 -6.67 -16.19 12.16
CA THR A 199 -5.68 -15.16 12.51
C THR A 199 -6.14 -14.26 13.65
N ASP A 200 -7.43 -14.20 13.95
CA ASP A 200 -8.07 -13.29 14.90
C ASP A 200 -7.60 -11.82 14.73
N THR A 201 -7.59 -11.38 13.47
CA THR A 201 -7.09 -10.05 13.06
C THR A 201 -8.28 -9.13 12.74
N LYS A 202 -8.78 -8.43 13.76
CA LYS A 202 -10.05 -7.71 13.75
C LYS A 202 -10.15 -6.56 12.74
N PHE A 203 -9.12 -5.72 12.64
CA PHE A 203 -9.22 -4.47 11.90
C PHE A 203 -9.32 -4.67 10.36
N PRO A 204 -8.44 -5.45 9.71
CA PRO A 204 -8.61 -5.88 8.31
C PRO A 204 -9.95 -6.54 8.02
N PHE A 205 -10.42 -7.40 8.93
CA PHE A 205 -11.72 -8.06 8.79
C PHE A 205 -12.86 -7.03 8.65
N ILE A 206 -12.87 -6.03 9.55
CA ILE A 206 -13.84 -4.93 9.53
C ILE A 206 -13.70 -4.10 8.26
N ILE A 207 -12.48 -3.79 7.82
CA ILE A 207 -12.27 -3.00 6.59
C ILE A 207 -12.81 -3.73 5.37
N VAL A 208 -12.49 -5.01 5.18
CA VAL A 208 -13.00 -5.78 4.03
C VAL A 208 -14.53 -5.85 4.05
N LEU A 209 -15.12 -6.11 5.22
CA LEU A 209 -16.59 -6.11 5.39
C LEU A 209 -17.19 -4.75 5.00
N CYS A 210 -16.70 -3.66 5.59
CA CYS A 210 -17.17 -2.30 5.31
C CYS A 210 -16.96 -1.91 3.84
N SER A 211 -15.87 -2.35 3.22
CA SER A 211 -15.57 -2.12 1.80
C SER A 211 -16.61 -2.76 0.89
N ILE A 212 -16.97 -4.01 1.17
CA ILE A 212 -17.97 -4.75 0.39
C ILE A 212 -19.37 -4.13 0.59
N LEU A 213 -19.73 -3.77 1.82
CA LEU A 213 -21.00 -3.08 2.09
C LEU A 213 -21.07 -1.72 1.38
N ALA A 214 -20.01 -0.90 1.50
CA ALA A 214 -19.91 0.39 0.83
C ALA A 214 -19.97 0.26 -0.70
N PHE A 215 -19.34 -0.78 -1.27
CA PHE A 215 -19.45 -1.08 -2.69
C PHE A 215 -20.92 -1.26 -3.12
N PHE A 216 -21.70 -2.06 -2.40
CA PHE A 216 -23.11 -2.27 -2.72
C PHE A 216 -23.96 -1.01 -2.54
N VAL A 217 -23.66 -0.19 -1.52
CA VAL A 217 -24.30 1.11 -1.32
C VAL A 217 -24.00 2.04 -2.51
N ILE A 218 -22.74 2.19 -2.91
CA ILE A 218 -22.33 3.00 -4.07
C ILE A 218 -23.01 2.52 -5.36
N LYS A 219 -23.10 1.20 -5.55
CA LYS A 219 -23.73 0.60 -6.73
C LYS A 219 -25.25 0.79 -6.79
N LYS A 220 -25.94 0.83 -5.64
CA LYS A 220 -27.42 0.95 -5.59
C LYS A 220 -27.92 2.37 -5.45
N VAL A 221 -27.19 3.22 -4.72
CA VAL A 221 -27.63 4.57 -4.37
C VAL A 221 -27.16 5.58 -5.41
N ARG A 222 -28.08 6.42 -5.90
CA ARG A 222 -27.76 7.54 -6.79
C ARG A 222 -27.29 8.74 -5.96
N PHE A 223 -25.98 8.91 -5.86
CA PHE A 223 -25.40 10.07 -5.19
C PHE A 223 -25.43 11.30 -6.09
N GLY A 224 -26.01 12.40 -5.59
CA GLY A 224 -25.97 13.71 -6.25
C GLY A 224 -24.57 14.33 -6.26
N ASP A 225 -24.35 15.29 -7.16
CA ASP A 225 -23.03 15.88 -7.39
C ASP A 225 -22.45 16.62 -6.18
N ARG A 226 -23.32 17.19 -5.33
CA ARG A 226 -22.92 17.82 -4.07
C ARG A 226 -22.27 16.80 -3.13
N MET A 227 -22.89 15.63 -2.95
CA MET A 227 -22.35 14.56 -2.10
C MET A 227 -21.05 14.01 -2.67
N LYS A 228 -20.99 13.77 -3.98
CA LYS A 228 -19.76 13.35 -4.66
C LYS A 228 -18.62 14.36 -4.46
N LYS A 229 -18.90 15.66 -4.52
CA LYS A 229 -17.93 16.73 -4.24
C LYS A 229 -17.46 16.71 -2.79
N ILE A 230 -18.36 16.50 -1.83
CA ILE A 230 -18.00 16.36 -0.41
C ILE A 230 -17.07 15.17 -0.19
N VAL A 231 -17.42 14.00 -0.74
CA VAL A 231 -16.58 12.80 -0.66
C VAL A 231 -15.21 13.05 -1.29
N HIS A 232 -15.17 13.64 -2.48
CA HIS A 232 -13.92 13.99 -3.16
C HIS A 232 -13.01 14.86 -2.28
N VAL A 233 -13.53 15.96 -1.74
CA VAL A 233 -12.74 16.85 -0.87
C VAL A 233 -12.33 16.15 0.42
N PHE A 234 -13.25 15.42 1.07
CA PHE A 234 -12.99 14.71 2.31
C PHE A 234 -11.87 13.66 2.17
N ILE A 235 -11.93 12.81 1.14
CA ILE A 235 -10.90 11.80 0.90
C ILE A 235 -9.55 12.45 0.57
N SER A 236 -9.55 13.63 -0.07
CA SER A 236 -8.32 14.37 -0.35
C SER A 236 -7.61 14.88 0.89
N VAL A 237 -8.34 15.24 1.96
CA VAL A 237 -7.73 15.71 3.23
C VAL A 237 -7.54 14.59 4.27
N LEU A 238 -8.08 13.40 3.99
CA LEU A 238 -8.04 12.26 4.89
C LEU A 238 -6.63 11.85 5.36
N PRO A 239 -5.55 11.88 4.54
CA PRO A 239 -4.22 11.53 5.02
C PRO A 239 -3.76 12.40 6.20
N GLY A 240 -4.07 13.70 6.18
CA GLY A 240 -3.75 14.64 7.26
C GLY A 240 -4.60 14.39 8.50
N ILE A 241 -5.91 14.14 8.31
CA ILE A 241 -6.83 13.78 9.41
C ILE A 241 -6.35 12.52 10.12
N LEU A 242 -6.02 11.45 9.38
CA LEU A 242 -5.58 10.18 9.95
C LEU A 242 -4.23 10.32 10.68
N THR A 243 -3.29 11.08 10.11
CA THR A 243 -1.99 11.36 10.75
C THR A 243 -2.15 12.11 12.07
N PHE A 244 -2.97 13.16 12.08
CA PHE A 244 -3.26 13.92 13.30
C PHE A 244 -3.99 13.05 14.32
N LEU A 245 -4.99 12.28 13.87
CA LEU A 245 -5.82 11.45 14.74
C LEU A 245 -5.00 10.36 15.44
N ILE A 246 -4.15 9.61 14.70
CA ILE A 246 -3.33 8.56 15.33
C ILE A 246 -2.34 9.15 16.34
N TYR A 247 -1.74 10.30 16.02
CA TYR A 247 -0.83 10.99 16.93
C TYR A 247 -1.55 11.38 18.23
N ARG A 248 -2.73 12.01 18.13
CA ARG A 248 -3.51 12.44 19.30
C ARG A 248 -4.01 11.27 20.13
N LEU A 249 -4.50 10.20 19.49
CA LEU A 249 -4.98 9.01 20.18
C LEU A 249 -3.83 8.26 20.86
N SER A 250 -2.66 8.20 20.24
CA SER A 250 -1.47 7.58 20.83
C SER A 250 -0.95 8.39 22.02
N LEU A 251 -0.88 9.72 21.92
CA LEU A 251 -0.51 10.58 23.05
C LEU A 251 -1.43 10.39 24.27
N ASN A 252 -2.71 10.10 24.03
CA ASN A 252 -3.74 9.99 25.07
C ASN A 252 -4.26 8.55 25.21
N SER A 253 -3.43 7.53 24.92
CA SER A 253 -3.86 6.13 24.91
C SER A 253 -4.48 5.69 26.24
N SER A 254 -3.93 6.18 27.36
CA SER A 254 -4.43 5.93 28.72
C SER A 254 -5.84 6.43 28.96
N ASN A 255 -6.26 7.49 28.27
CA ASN A 255 -7.61 8.06 28.38
C ASN A 255 -8.64 7.27 27.55
N HIS A 256 -8.17 6.38 26.68
CA HIS A 256 -9.00 5.62 25.74
C HIS A 256 -8.70 4.11 25.77
N PRO A 257 -8.75 3.43 26.94
CA PRO A 257 -8.34 2.03 27.06
C PRO A 257 -9.22 1.10 26.21
N ALA A 258 -10.52 1.39 26.07
CA ALA A 258 -11.42 0.60 25.22
C ALA A 258 -11.05 0.70 23.73
N LEU A 259 -10.65 1.89 23.26
CA LEU A 259 -10.15 2.06 21.89
C LEU A 259 -8.82 1.34 21.71
N ASP A 260 -7.93 1.41 22.70
CA ASP A 260 -6.64 0.72 22.61
C ASP A 260 -6.82 -0.81 22.53
N VAL A 261 -7.75 -1.38 23.30
CA VAL A 261 -8.14 -2.80 23.17
C VAL A 261 -8.69 -3.11 21.78
N LEU A 262 -9.54 -2.25 21.21
CA LEU A 262 -10.05 -2.40 19.85
C LEU A 262 -8.91 -2.42 18.81
N PHE A 263 -7.93 -1.53 18.97
CA PHE A 263 -6.73 -1.46 18.13
C PHE A 263 -5.64 -2.44 18.52
N SER A 264 -5.89 -3.39 19.43
CA SER A 264 -4.92 -4.39 19.88
C SER A 264 -3.64 -3.77 20.45
N GLN A 265 -3.79 -2.80 21.35
CA GLN A 265 -2.72 -2.10 22.08
C GLN A 265 -1.83 -1.17 21.24
N ARG A 266 -2.18 -0.93 19.97
CA ARG A 266 -1.40 -0.08 19.06
C ARG A 266 -1.30 1.37 19.51
N LEU A 267 -2.30 1.91 20.22
CA LEU A 267 -2.23 3.29 20.71
C LEU A 267 -1.22 3.39 21.85
N SER A 268 -1.18 2.40 22.74
CA SER A 268 -0.19 2.30 23.81
C SER A 268 1.23 2.10 23.28
N LEU A 269 1.42 1.25 22.28
CA LEU A 269 2.71 1.11 21.58
C LEU A 269 3.12 2.43 20.90
N GLY A 270 2.15 3.14 20.32
CA GLY A 270 2.36 4.48 19.76
C GLY A 270 2.78 5.51 20.81
N ASN A 271 2.16 5.49 22.00
CA ASN A 271 2.54 6.35 23.12
C ASN A 271 4.00 6.10 23.54
N GLN A 272 4.35 4.83 23.72
CA GLN A 272 5.71 4.40 24.04
C GLN A 272 6.69 4.90 22.97
N ALA A 273 6.35 4.80 21.69
CA ALA A 273 7.20 5.26 20.61
C ALA A 273 7.43 6.78 20.62
N ILE A 274 6.38 7.57 20.87
CA ILE A 274 6.51 9.04 20.96
C ILE A 274 7.38 9.45 22.15
N ASN A 275 7.24 8.77 23.29
CA ASN A 275 8.03 9.08 24.49
C ASN A 275 9.50 8.67 24.34
N GLN A 276 9.76 7.53 23.70
CA GLN A 276 11.12 7.02 23.48
C GLN A 276 11.85 7.73 22.33
N TYR A 277 11.10 8.13 21.29
CA TYR A 277 11.61 8.81 20.10
C TYR A 277 10.83 10.11 19.86
N PRO A 278 11.19 11.21 20.55
CA PRO A 278 10.56 12.50 20.37
C PRO A 278 10.55 12.92 18.90
N ILE A 279 9.45 13.51 18.44
CA ILE A 279 9.28 13.93 17.05
C ILE A 279 10.28 15.04 16.73
N LYS A 280 11.13 14.80 15.72
CA LYS A 280 12.10 15.77 15.20
C LYS A 280 11.57 16.46 13.94
N MET A 281 12.23 17.53 13.51
CA MET A 281 11.92 18.19 12.23
C MET A 281 12.24 17.30 11.03
N PHE A 282 13.38 16.59 11.11
CA PHE A 282 13.89 15.65 10.11
C PHE A 282 13.92 14.23 10.68
N GLY A 283 14.32 13.27 9.85
CA GLY A 283 14.35 11.86 10.20
C GLY A 283 15.27 11.51 11.37
N GLN A 284 15.05 10.34 11.94
CA GLN A 284 15.90 9.75 12.98
C GLN A 284 15.86 8.22 12.93
N PRO A 285 16.94 7.54 13.31
CA PRO A 285 16.92 6.09 13.45
C PRO A 285 16.01 5.68 14.61
N VAL A 286 15.16 4.70 14.34
CA VAL A 286 14.25 4.07 15.32
C VAL A 286 14.54 2.58 15.31
N ILE A 287 14.86 2.02 16.47
CA ILE A 287 15.15 0.60 16.63
C ILE A 287 13.84 -0.09 17.00
N VAL A 288 13.43 -1.05 16.18
CA VAL A 288 12.20 -1.82 16.35
C VAL A 288 12.57 -3.20 16.88
N ASN A 289 11.94 -3.64 17.97
CA ASN A 289 12.19 -4.93 18.59
C ASN A 289 10.97 -5.82 18.39
N VAL A 290 11.06 -6.73 17.41
CA VAL A 290 9.95 -7.62 17.04
C VAL A 290 9.94 -8.94 17.83
N GLN A 291 11.02 -9.25 18.55
CA GLN A 291 11.11 -10.40 19.44
C GLN A 291 11.07 -9.95 20.90
N LYS A 292 10.10 -10.44 21.66
CA LYS A 292 10.09 -10.29 23.12
C LYS A 292 11.08 -11.28 23.71
N SER A 293 12.17 -10.80 24.29
CA SER A 293 13.10 -11.62 25.07
C SER A 293 13.04 -11.25 26.53
N ILE A 294 13.73 -12.01 27.39
CA ILE A 294 13.88 -11.69 28.83
C ILE A 294 14.55 -10.31 29.01
N ILE A 295 15.34 -9.87 28.01
CA ILE A 295 16.18 -8.66 28.07
C ILE A 295 15.54 -7.49 27.31
N GLN A 296 14.76 -7.75 26.26
CA GLN A 296 14.20 -6.72 25.37
C GLN A 296 12.68 -6.82 25.28
N ASN A 297 12.03 -5.71 25.63
CA ASN A 297 10.59 -5.55 25.45
C ASN A 297 10.24 -5.44 23.96
N TYR A 298 9.13 -6.07 23.58
CA TYR A 298 8.52 -5.91 22.26
C TYR A 298 8.21 -4.43 22.01
N PHE A 299 8.66 -3.90 20.87
CA PHE A 299 8.47 -2.51 20.49
C PHE A 299 8.32 -2.39 18.97
N THR A 300 7.10 -2.08 18.54
CA THR A 300 6.74 -1.84 17.14
C THR A 300 5.87 -0.61 17.02
N ILE A 301 5.85 0.01 15.84
CA ILE A 301 4.97 1.13 15.52
C ILE A 301 4.04 0.66 14.40
N ASP A 302 2.94 0.03 14.79
CA ASP A 302 2.00 -0.65 13.89
C ASP A 302 0.94 0.33 13.38
N SER A 303 1.41 1.45 12.83
CA SER A 303 0.63 2.45 12.09
C SER A 303 1.57 3.15 11.13
N SER A 304 1.27 3.12 9.83
CA SER A 304 2.10 3.77 8.82
C SER A 304 2.25 5.26 9.06
N TYR A 305 1.17 5.94 9.49
CA TYR A 305 1.22 7.39 9.74
C TYR A 305 2.07 7.74 10.96
N LEU A 306 1.87 7.05 12.08
CA LEU A 306 2.66 7.33 13.28
C LEU A 306 4.12 6.94 13.08
N ARG A 307 4.37 5.78 12.46
CA ARG A 307 5.72 5.34 12.09
C ARG A 307 6.39 6.37 11.20
N TYR A 308 5.68 6.91 10.21
CA TYR A 308 6.23 7.93 9.34
C TYR A 308 6.62 9.19 10.13
N LEU A 309 5.72 9.68 10.98
CA LEU A 309 5.96 10.87 11.80
C LEU A 309 7.16 10.71 12.73
N VAL A 310 7.26 9.59 13.44
CA VAL A 310 8.33 9.32 14.41
C VAL A 310 9.67 9.07 13.71
N CYS A 311 9.70 8.28 12.64
CA CYS A 311 10.95 7.92 11.95
C CYS A 311 11.45 9.02 11.02
N PHE A 312 10.57 9.77 10.34
CA PHE A 312 10.96 10.69 9.26
C PHE A 312 10.79 12.17 9.60
N GLY A 313 10.20 12.47 10.76
CA GLY A 313 10.07 13.82 11.28
C GLY A 313 8.94 14.62 10.63
N LEU A 314 8.68 15.78 11.22
CA LEU A 314 7.53 16.63 10.91
C LEU A 314 7.55 17.14 9.46
N ILE A 315 8.71 17.60 8.96
CA ILE A 315 8.82 18.20 7.62
C ILE A 315 8.50 17.16 6.54
N SER A 316 9.11 15.97 6.64
CA SER A 316 8.85 14.87 5.69
C SER A 316 7.39 14.42 5.75
N THR A 317 6.80 14.41 6.95
CA THR A 317 5.40 14.01 7.15
C THR A 317 4.43 15.01 6.52
N LEU A 318 4.61 16.31 6.74
CA LEU A 318 3.79 17.34 6.12
C LEU A 318 3.91 17.29 4.59
N LEU A 319 5.12 17.07 4.07
CA LEU A 319 5.36 16.95 2.64
C LEU A 319 4.65 15.73 2.05
N ILE A 320 4.77 14.54 2.65
CA ILE A 320 4.13 13.33 2.12
C ILE A 320 2.61 13.41 2.21
N VAL A 321 2.07 13.96 3.29
CA VAL A 321 0.62 14.21 3.46
C VAL A 321 0.12 15.17 2.38
N LEU A 322 0.85 16.25 2.12
CA LEU A 322 0.51 17.22 1.08
C LEU A 322 0.53 16.57 -0.31
N ILE A 323 1.58 15.82 -0.64
CA ILE A 323 1.71 15.12 -1.92
C ILE A 323 0.57 14.11 -2.11
N MET A 324 0.29 13.27 -1.10
CA MET A 324 -0.83 12.33 -1.17
C MET A 324 -2.17 13.06 -1.35
N SER A 325 -2.39 14.16 -0.61
CA SER A 325 -3.63 14.94 -0.69
C SER A 325 -3.85 15.55 -2.09
N ILE A 326 -2.81 16.15 -2.69
CA ILE A 326 -2.87 16.69 -4.05
C ILE A 326 -3.09 15.55 -5.07
N SER A 327 -2.41 14.43 -4.90
CA SER A 327 -2.56 13.26 -5.77
C SER A 327 -3.99 12.74 -5.75
N ILE A 328 -4.56 12.51 -4.56
CA ILE A 328 -5.94 12.05 -4.37
C ILE A 328 -6.91 13.04 -5.02
N PHE A 329 -6.73 14.34 -4.77
CA PHE A 329 -7.58 15.37 -5.35
C PHE A 329 -7.60 15.31 -6.88
N LYS A 330 -6.44 15.10 -7.52
CA LYS A 330 -6.34 14.94 -8.97
C LYS A 330 -6.92 13.63 -9.48
N ILE A 331 -6.70 12.52 -8.78
CA ILE A 331 -7.24 11.20 -9.14
C ILE A 331 -8.77 11.24 -9.13
N LEU A 332 -9.35 11.89 -8.12
CA LEU A 332 -10.79 12.00 -7.92
C LEU A 332 -11.45 13.16 -8.68
N ASN A 333 -10.75 13.78 -9.64
CA ASN A 333 -11.31 14.92 -10.39
C ASN A 333 -12.61 14.56 -11.14
N ASN A 334 -12.75 13.30 -11.59
CA ASN A 334 -13.97 12.80 -12.22
C ASN A 334 -15.05 12.37 -11.20
N LYS A 335 -14.76 12.49 -9.89
CA LYS A 335 -15.65 12.15 -8.77
C LYS A 335 -16.20 10.71 -8.82
N ASP A 336 -15.37 9.78 -9.28
CA ASP A 336 -15.67 8.35 -9.31
C ASP A 336 -15.68 7.80 -7.87
N LEU A 337 -16.86 7.39 -7.40
CA LEU A 337 -17.07 6.94 -6.02
C LEU A 337 -16.40 5.58 -5.73
N PHE A 338 -16.23 4.72 -6.75
CA PHE A 338 -15.52 3.46 -6.55
C PHE A 338 -14.03 3.71 -6.32
N ILE A 339 -13.44 4.65 -7.07
CA ILE A 339 -12.06 5.10 -6.84
C ILE A 339 -11.95 5.77 -5.46
N ALA A 340 -12.91 6.62 -5.08
CA ALA A 340 -12.91 7.27 -3.76
C ALA A 340 -12.97 6.25 -2.62
N LEU A 341 -13.80 5.20 -2.76
CA LEU A 341 -13.86 4.09 -1.81
C LEU A 341 -12.50 3.40 -1.69
N VAL A 342 -11.86 3.06 -2.80
CA VAL A 342 -10.55 2.38 -2.78
C VAL A 342 -9.49 3.23 -2.10
N LEU A 343 -9.43 4.53 -2.41
CA LEU A 343 -8.48 5.43 -1.75
C LEU A 343 -8.77 5.55 -0.25
N ALA A 344 -10.04 5.57 0.16
CA ALA A 344 -10.41 5.53 1.57
C ALA A 344 -9.92 4.25 2.25
N ILE A 345 -10.11 3.09 1.63
CA ILE A 345 -9.64 1.78 2.13
C ILE A 345 -8.13 1.81 2.36
N VAL A 346 -7.37 2.20 1.35
CA VAL A 346 -5.89 2.26 1.40
C VAL A 346 -5.40 3.19 2.51
N LEU A 347 -6.04 4.36 2.67
CA LEU A 347 -5.65 5.33 3.70
C LEU A 347 -6.01 4.83 5.11
N ILE A 348 -7.21 4.30 5.30
CA ILE A 348 -7.66 3.78 6.60
C ILE A 348 -6.82 2.56 7.00
N GLU A 349 -6.41 1.72 6.06
CA GLU A 349 -5.52 0.58 6.33
C GLU A 349 -4.20 1.02 6.96
N GLY A 350 -3.57 2.07 6.40
CA GLY A 350 -2.35 2.66 6.93
C GLY A 350 -2.47 3.24 8.36
N PHE A 351 -3.69 3.39 8.88
CA PHE A 351 -3.91 3.77 10.27
C PHE A 351 -3.51 2.66 11.25
N SER A 352 -3.69 1.39 10.88
CA SER A 352 -3.44 0.22 11.75
C SER A 352 -2.28 -0.69 11.32
N ASP A 353 -1.76 -0.45 10.12
CA ASP A 353 -0.78 -1.30 9.46
C ASP A 353 0.43 -0.47 9.04
N PRO A 354 1.68 -0.93 9.23
CA PRO A 354 2.87 -0.15 8.92
C PRO A 354 3.34 -0.24 7.45
N TRP A 355 2.59 -0.87 6.54
CA TRP A 355 3.04 -1.20 5.19
C TRP A 355 2.47 -0.29 4.07
N LEU A 356 1.87 0.86 4.39
CA LEU A 356 1.35 1.82 3.40
C LEU A 356 2.43 2.25 2.39
N PHE A 357 3.68 2.38 2.85
CA PHE A 357 4.82 2.80 2.04
C PHE A 357 5.64 1.62 1.48
N ASN A 358 5.14 0.38 1.54
CA ASN A 358 5.75 -0.74 0.84
C ASN A 358 4.98 -0.99 -0.47
N ALA A 359 5.60 -0.73 -1.62
CA ALA A 359 4.92 -0.86 -2.92
C ALA A 359 4.61 -2.31 -3.34
N GLY A 360 5.28 -3.31 -2.74
CA GLY A 360 4.93 -4.72 -2.91
C GLY A 360 3.69 -5.13 -2.12
N TYR A 361 3.32 -4.33 -1.14
CA TYR A 361 2.19 -4.53 -0.23
C TYR A 361 1.01 -3.61 -0.60
N THR A 362 1.27 -2.31 -0.70
CA THR A 362 0.33 -1.27 -1.13
C THR A 362 0.79 -0.66 -2.47
N PRO A 363 0.45 -1.26 -3.63
CA PRO A 363 0.86 -0.75 -4.95
C PRO A 363 0.34 0.66 -5.25
N PHE A 364 -0.74 1.09 -4.58
CA PHE A 364 -1.33 2.42 -4.72
C PHE A 364 -0.38 3.56 -4.34
N ILE A 365 0.64 3.30 -3.51
CA ILE A 365 1.60 4.32 -3.13
C ILE A 365 2.37 4.88 -4.34
N ILE A 366 2.58 4.05 -5.37
CA ILE A 366 3.22 4.44 -6.64
C ILE A 366 2.43 5.57 -7.29
N LEU A 367 1.11 5.43 -7.34
CA LEU A 367 0.20 6.43 -7.88
C LEU A 367 0.14 7.66 -6.98
N LEU A 368 0.00 7.46 -5.67
CA LEU A 368 -0.15 8.55 -4.69
C LEU A 368 1.08 9.45 -4.58
N MET A 369 2.29 8.92 -4.79
CA MET A 369 3.53 9.71 -4.73
C MET A 369 3.87 10.41 -6.05
N SER A 370 3.33 9.96 -7.19
CA SER A 370 3.66 10.51 -8.51
C SER A 370 2.60 11.47 -9.06
N ARG A 371 1.31 11.30 -8.72
CA ARG A 371 0.22 12.07 -9.35
C ARG A 371 0.22 13.56 -9.02
N ALA A 372 0.83 13.96 -7.91
CA ALA A 372 1.01 15.36 -7.56
C ALA A 372 1.84 16.11 -8.63
N PHE A 373 2.70 15.43 -9.36
CA PHE A 373 3.60 16.02 -10.36
C PHE A 373 3.11 15.82 -11.80
N PHE A 374 2.49 14.68 -12.11
CA PHE A 374 2.13 14.31 -13.49
C PHE A 374 0.62 14.32 -13.75
N LYS A 375 0.21 14.65 -14.98
CA LYS A 375 -1.20 14.59 -15.41
C LYS A 375 -1.60 13.16 -15.76
N VAL A 376 -2.90 12.88 -15.69
CA VAL A 376 -3.49 11.69 -16.31
C VAL A 376 -3.40 11.89 -17.81
N ASP A 377 -2.56 11.12 -18.50
CA ASP A 377 -2.76 10.90 -19.92
C ASP A 377 -4.10 10.17 -20.02
N LYS A 378 -5.16 10.90 -20.40
CA LYS A 378 -6.43 10.27 -20.75
C LYS A 378 -6.12 9.22 -21.81
N LYS A 379 -6.64 8.01 -21.64
CA LYS A 379 -6.73 7.06 -22.75
C LYS A 379 -7.24 7.84 -23.96
N ILE A 380 -6.47 7.77 -25.03
CA ILE A 380 -6.95 8.07 -26.36
C ILE A 380 -7.96 6.94 -26.65
N GLU A 381 -9.19 7.09 -26.17
CA GLU A 381 -10.33 6.44 -26.79
C GLU A 381 -10.57 7.21 -28.10
N SER A 382 -9.80 6.88 -29.12
CA SER A 382 -10.11 7.22 -30.50
C SER A 382 -10.43 5.92 -31.23
N ASN A 383 -11.66 5.87 -31.73
CA ASN A 383 -12.13 5.05 -32.87
C ASN A 383 -12.56 3.60 -32.58
N GLU A 384 -13.70 3.44 -31.90
CA GLU A 384 -14.63 2.32 -32.16
C GLU A 384 -16.06 2.85 -32.44
N GLY A 385 -16.15 4.00 -33.11
CA GLY A 385 -17.43 4.64 -33.45
C GLY A 385 -17.55 5.12 -34.89
N MET A 386 -16.70 4.64 -35.80
CA MET A 386 -16.83 4.87 -37.24
C MET A 386 -16.18 3.72 -38.02
N SER A 387 -16.94 2.64 -38.23
CA SER A 387 -16.86 1.82 -39.43
C SER A 387 -18.09 0.91 -39.50
N LEU A 388 -19.06 1.36 -40.31
CA LEU A 388 -20.18 0.67 -40.94
C LEU A 388 -21.26 0.05 -40.05
#